data_AF-A0A7V3WMG1-F1
#
_entry.id   AF-A0A7V3WMG1-F1
#
_cell.length_a   1.000
_cell.length_b   1.000
_cell.length_c   1.000
_cell.angle_alpha   90.00
_cell.angle_beta   90.00
_cell.angle_gamma   90.00
#
_symmetry.space_group_name_H-M   'P 1'
#
loop_
_entity.id
_entity.type
_entity.pdbx_description
1 polymer ?
#
loop_
_entity_poly.entity_id
_entity_poly.type
_entity_poly.pdbx_seq_one_letter_code
_entity_poly.pdbx_strand_id
1 'polypeptide(L)'
;MPATLKLEIVTPESVGFSDEVEMVVLPGIEGELGIYPMHVPLMTQIVPGEVVAYKAGRQICLAVGEGFVEITPHRVSILTDMAVQADQIDEAAAEEARRRAEARRQEKLSDEEAARVEAALARATAQLKVKRRQRS
;
A
#
# COMPACT_ATOMS: atom_id res chain seq x y z
N MET A 1 15.26 1.74 -24.83
CA MET A 1 14.02 1.95 -24.04
C MET A 1 14.38 1.69 -22.59
N PRO A 2 13.95 2.52 -21.62
CA PRO A 2 14.25 2.24 -20.22
C PRO A 2 13.61 0.91 -19.82
N ALA A 3 14.40 0.02 -19.24
CA ALA A 3 13.93 -1.29 -18.76
C ALA A 3 13.29 -1.18 -17.36
N THR A 4 13.47 -0.05 -16.68
CA THR A 4 13.06 0.20 -15.31
C THR A 4 12.40 1.57 -15.16
N LEU A 5 11.64 1.73 -14.08
CA LEU A 5 11.12 2.99 -13.58
C LEU A 5 11.54 3.17 -12.11
N LYS A 6 11.61 4.42 -11.65
CA LYS A 6 11.88 4.71 -10.24
C LYS A 6 10.58 4.60 -9.44
N LEU A 7 10.51 3.70 -8.47
CA LEU A 7 9.41 3.61 -7.52
C LEU A 7 9.83 4.25 -6.19
N GLU A 8 9.01 5.18 -5.70
CA GLU A 8 9.20 5.81 -4.40
C GLU A 8 7.89 5.76 -3.61
N ILE A 9 7.96 5.31 -2.37
CA ILE A 9 6.85 5.27 -1.43
C ILE A 9 7.28 6.07 -0.20
N VAL A 10 6.58 7.17 0.06
CA VAL A 10 6.91 8.12 1.10
C VAL A 10 5.76 8.26 2.07
N THR A 11 6.10 8.33 3.36
CA THR A 11 5.18 8.71 4.44
C THR A 11 5.59 10.07 5.00
N PRO A 12 4.73 10.74 5.79
CA PRO A 12 5.11 11.99 6.45
C PRO A 12 6.37 11.88 7.34
N GLU A 13 6.67 10.68 7.83
CA GLU A 13 7.76 10.43 8.77
C GLU A 13 9.06 10.03 8.08
N SER A 14 8.99 9.26 6.99
CA SER A 14 10.18 8.74 6.31
C SER A 14 9.90 8.21 4.90
N VAL A 15 10.97 7.90 4.16
CA VAL A 15 10.88 7.16 2.89
C VAL A 15 10.72 5.67 3.20
N GLY A 16 9.53 5.12 2.96
CA GLY A 16 9.22 3.71 3.19
C GLY A 16 9.83 2.77 2.16
N PHE A 17 10.01 3.23 0.91
CA PHE A 17 10.67 2.47 -0.15
C PHE A 17 11.19 3.41 -1.26
N SER A 18 12.37 3.16 -1.80
CA SER A 18 12.88 3.88 -2.98
C SER A 18 13.84 3.01 -3.77
N ASP A 19 13.46 2.59 -4.97
CA ASP A 19 14.26 1.67 -5.80
C ASP A 19 13.91 1.76 -7.29
N GLU A 20 14.75 1.18 -8.15
CA GLU A 20 14.42 0.96 -9.55
C GLU A 20 13.77 -0.42 -9.76
N VAL A 21 12.63 -0.43 -10.45
CA VAL A 21 11.78 -1.61 -10.62
C VAL A 21 11.32 -1.73 -12.08
N GLU A 22 11.06 -2.95 -12.52
CA GLU A 22 10.60 -3.29 -13.88
C GLU A 22 9.11 -2.99 -14.07
N MET A 23 8.33 -3.18 -13.00
CA MET A 23 6.91 -2.83 -12.96
C MET A 23 6.44 -2.72 -11.50
N VAL A 24 5.33 -2.03 -11.29
CA VAL A 24 4.65 -1.94 -10.00
C VAL A 24 3.15 -2.21 -10.18
N VAL A 25 2.57 -2.97 -9.27
CA VAL A 25 1.12 -3.20 -9.17
C VAL A 25 0.62 -2.56 -7.89
N LEU A 26 -0.43 -1.76 -7.97
CA LEU A 26 -1.00 -1.06 -6.82
C LEU A 26 -2.54 -1.00 -6.87
N PRO A 27 -3.20 -0.88 -5.70
CA PRO A 27 -4.66 -0.78 -5.62
C PRO A 27 -5.12 0.68 -5.70
N GLY A 28 -5.58 1.11 -6.87
CA GLY A 28 -6.22 2.41 -7.04
C GLY A 28 -7.69 2.40 -6.61
N ILE A 29 -8.28 3.59 -6.51
CA ILE A 29 -9.71 3.75 -6.17
C ILE A 29 -10.66 3.10 -7.20
N GLU A 30 -10.26 3.04 -8.47
CA GLU A 30 -11.05 2.43 -9.56
C GLU A 30 -10.69 0.96 -9.84
N GLY A 31 -9.77 0.38 -9.06
CA GLY A 31 -9.31 -1.01 -9.24
C GLY A 31 -7.79 -1.15 -9.17
N GLU A 32 -7.28 -2.31 -9.56
CA GLU A 32 -5.83 -2.57 -9.58
C GLU A 32 -5.17 -1.96 -10.83
N LEU A 33 -4.03 -1.29 -10.64
CA LEU A 33 -3.21 -0.72 -11.72
C LEU A 33 -1.86 -1.44 -11.79
N GLY A 34 -1.50 -1.91 -12.99
CA GLY A 34 -0.16 -2.38 -13.32
C GLY A 34 0.58 -1.33 -14.15
N ILE A 35 1.67 -0.80 -13.61
CA ILE A 35 2.41 0.32 -14.20
C ILE A 35 3.78 -0.18 -14.67
N TYR A 36 4.05 0.08 -15.94
CA TYR A 36 5.32 -0.21 -16.62
C TYR A 36 6.08 1.08 -16.95
N PRO A 37 7.38 0.99 -17.31
CA PRO A 37 8.14 2.15 -17.76
C PRO A 37 7.46 2.82 -18.97
N MET A 38 7.57 4.15 -19.08
CA MET A 38 6.92 4.97 -20.10
C MET A 38 5.39 5.01 -20.02
N HIS A 39 4.79 4.73 -18.86
CA HIS A 39 3.36 4.92 -18.64
C HIS A 39 2.96 6.39 -18.84
N VAL A 40 1.73 6.60 -19.32
CA VAL A 40 1.14 7.94 -19.47
C VAL A 40 1.08 8.62 -18.10
N PRO A 41 1.40 9.93 -18.00
CA PRO A 41 1.25 10.66 -16.76
C PRO A 41 -0.17 10.54 -16.20
N LEU A 42 -0.28 10.16 -14.93
CA LEU A 42 -1.55 9.96 -14.24
C LEU A 42 -1.39 10.29 -12.77
N MET A 43 -2.40 10.95 -12.20
CA MET A 43 -2.50 11.18 -10.77
C MET A 43 -3.79 10.53 -10.27
N THR A 44 -3.69 9.69 -9.24
CA THR A 44 -4.83 8.94 -8.70
C THR A 44 -4.72 8.75 -7.19
N GLN A 45 -5.80 8.28 -6.56
CA GLN A 45 -5.81 7.88 -5.16
C GLN A 45 -5.50 6.38 -5.03
N ILE A 46 -4.75 6.03 -3.99
CA ILE A 46 -4.46 4.66 -3.60
C ILE A 46 -5.29 4.30 -2.37
N VAL A 47 -5.86 3.10 -2.37
CA VAL A 47 -6.59 2.57 -1.22
C VAL A 47 -5.68 1.66 -0.40
N PRO A 48 -5.95 1.48 0.91
CA PRO A 48 -5.17 0.57 1.74
C PRO A 48 -5.12 -0.84 1.14
N GLY A 49 -3.92 -1.38 0.96
CA GLY A 49 -3.75 -2.66 0.31
C GLY A 49 -2.30 -3.05 0.08
N GLU A 50 -2.09 -3.92 -0.90
CA GLU A 50 -0.79 -4.47 -1.24
C GLU A 50 -0.25 -3.80 -2.50
N VAL A 51 0.98 -3.27 -2.41
CA VAL A 51 1.78 -2.87 -3.56
C VAL A 51 2.81 -3.95 -3.84
N VAL A 52 2.87 -4.41 -5.08
CA VAL A 52 3.85 -5.41 -5.53
C VAL A 52 4.79 -4.76 -6.54
N ALA A 53 6.06 -4.68 -6.20
CA ALA A 53 7.10 -4.20 -7.11
C ALA A 53 7.94 -5.37 -7.61
N TYR A 54 8.28 -5.35 -8.90
CA TYR A 54 9.10 -6.39 -9.54
C TYR A 54 10.48 -5.84 -9.84
N LYS A 55 11.52 -6.52 -9.34
CA LYS A 55 12.92 -6.12 -9.55
C LYS A 55 13.78 -7.35 -9.80
N ALA A 56 14.45 -7.41 -10.96
CA ALA A 56 15.37 -8.49 -11.32
C ALA A 56 14.74 -9.89 -11.15
N GLY A 57 13.49 -10.05 -11.58
CA GLY A 57 12.72 -11.30 -11.45
C GLY A 57 12.25 -11.65 -10.03
N ARG A 58 12.42 -10.75 -9.04
CA ARG A 58 11.92 -10.92 -7.67
C ARG A 58 10.72 -10.01 -7.40
N GLN A 59 9.78 -10.50 -6.60
CA GLN A 59 8.66 -9.72 -6.10
C GLN A 59 9.00 -9.13 -4.73
N ILE A 60 8.72 -7.83 -4.57
CA ILE A 60 8.81 -7.10 -3.31
C ILE A 60 7.39 -6.66 -2.96
N CYS A 61 6.83 -7.18 -1.87
CA CYS A 61 5.49 -6.85 -1.42
C CYS A 61 5.54 -5.84 -0.26
N LEU A 62 4.76 -4.77 -0.38
CA LEU A 62 4.60 -3.73 0.63
C LEU A 62 3.12 -3.54 0.97
N ALA A 63 2.81 -3.45 2.25
CA ALA A 63 1.53 -2.98 2.73
C ALA A 63 1.54 -1.45 2.72
N VAL A 64 0.58 -0.86 2.02
CA VAL A 64 0.38 0.58 1.97
C VAL A 64 -0.99 0.93 2.55
N GLY A 65 -1.09 2.13 3.12
CA GLY A 65 -2.37 2.68 3.53
C GLY A 65 -3.00 3.52 2.42
N GLU A 66 -3.80 4.50 2.82
CA GLU A 66 -4.47 5.40 1.88
C GLU A 66 -3.54 6.54 1.45
N GLY A 67 -3.84 7.16 0.32
CA GLY A 67 -3.13 8.37 -0.11
C GLY A 67 -3.22 8.64 -1.61
N PHE A 68 -2.11 9.10 -2.19
CA PHE A 68 -2.04 9.54 -3.58
C PHE A 68 -0.88 8.89 -4.33
N VAL A 69 -1.07 8.71 -5.63
CA VAL A 69 -0.05 8.21 -6.55
C VAL A 69 0.12 9.21 -7.67
N GLU A 70 1.36 9.61 -7.91
CA GLU A 70 1.79 10.35 -9.08
C GLU A 70 2.60 9.41 -9.99
N ILE A 71 2.16 9.28 -11.24
CA ILE A 71 2.78 8.46 -12.26
C ILE A 71 3.30 9.39 -13.34
N THR A 72 4.56 9.19 -13.71
CA THR A 72 5.24 9.86 -14.82
C THR A 72 5.91 8.79 -15.69
N PRO A 73 6.42 9.12 -16.89
CA PRO A 73 7.05 8.14 -17.77
C PRO A 73 8.26 7.42 -17.17
N HIS A 74 8.89 7.99 -16.13
CA HIS A 74 10.12 7.48 -15.54
C HIS A 74 10.02 7.18 -14.04
N ARG A 75 8.93 7.61 -13.38
CA ARG A 75 8.80 7.58 -11.92
C ARG A 75 7.36 7.35 -11.50
N VAL A 76 7.19 6.52 -10.48
CA VAL A 76 5.96 6.35 -9.71
C VAL A 76 6.24 6.78 -8.26
N SER A 77 5.52 7.78 -7.78
CA SER A 77 5.63 8.31 -6.42
C SER A 77 4.33 8.07 -5.68
N ILE A 78 4.37 7.30 -4.59
CA ILE A 78 3.23 7.00 -3.73
C ILE A 78 3.41 7.77 -2.43
N LEU A 79 2.48 8.66 -2.13
CA LEU A 79 2.38 9.36 -0.86
C LEU A 79 1.29 8.69 -0.05
N THR A 80 1.64 8.13 1.11
CA THR A 80 0.69 7.38 1.93
C THR A 80 0.95 7.60 3.42
N ASP A 81 -0.07 7.39 4.23
CA ASP A 81 0.02 7.41 5.69
C ASP A 81 0.81 6.22 6.27
N MET A 82 0.96 5.12 5.52
CA MET A 82 1.64 3.91 5.97
C MET A 82 2.33 3.20 4.81
N ALA A 83 3.58 2.77 5.01
CA ALA A 83 4.31 1.92 4.07
C ALA A 83 5.19 0.92 4.85
N VAL A 84 4.85 -0.37 4.80
CA VAL A 84 5.55 -1.43 5.56
C VAL A 84 5.85 -2.62 4.65
N GLN A 85 7.09 -3.09 4.64
CA GLN A 85 7.45 -4.31 3.89
C GLN A 85 6.94 -5.57 4.57
N ALA A 86 6.65 -6.62 3.78
CA ALA A 86 6.14 -7.90 4.28
C ALA A 86 6.96 -8.49 5.46
N ASP A 87 8.29 -8.37 5.39
CA ASP A 87 9.21 -8.86 6.43
C ASP A 87 9.03 -8.15 7.77
N GLN A 88 8.65 -6.87 7.76
CA GLN A 88 8.54 -6.01 8.93
C GLN A 88 7.14 -6.06 9.59
N ILE A 89 6.19 -6.74 8.97
CA ILE A 89 4.83 -6.85 9.51
C ILE A 89 4.81 -7.85 10.67
N ASP A 90 4.38 -7.38 11.84
CA ASP A 90 4.01 -8.20 13.00
C ASP A 90 2.56 -8.69 12.81
N GLU A 91 2.43 -9.97 12.49
CA GLU A 91 1.14 -10.63 12.21
C GLU A 91 0.22 -10.61 13.45
N ALA A 92 0.77 -10.82 14.64
CA ALA A 92 -0.03 -10.87 15.87
C ALA A 92 -0.58 -9.48 16.21
N ALA A 93 0.26 -8.45 16.11
CA ALA A 93 -0.17 -7.08 16.34
C ALA A 93 -1.22 -6.61 15.31
N ALA A 94 -1.05 -6.99 14.04
CA ALA A 94 -2.00 -6.67 12.97
C ALA A 94 -3.36 -7.38 13.18
N GLU A 95 -3.37 -8.64 13.62
CA GLU A 95 -4.59 -9.39 13.90
C GLU A 95 -5.34 -8.84 15.12
N GLU A 96 -4.62 -8.47 16.17
CA GLU A 96 -5.21 -7.77 17.33
C GLU A 96 -5.77 -6.40 16.96
N ALA A 97 -5.07 -5.63 16.12
CA ALA A 97 -5.55 -4.35 15.63
C ALA A 97 -6.85 -4.51 14.83
N ARG A 98 -6.92 -5.49 13.92
CA ARG A 98 -8.14 -5.81 13.17
C ARG A 98 -9.28 -6.17 14.13
N ARG A 99 -9.05 -7.08 15.07
CA ARG A 99 -10.08 -7.54 16.00
C ARG A 99 -10.62 -6.40 16.89
N ARG A 100 -9.75 -5.52 17.37
CA ARG A 100 -10.15 -4.35 18.16
C ARG A 100 -11.01 -3.38 17.35
N ALA A 101 -10.61 -3.11 16.11
CA ALA A 101 -11.36 -2.20 15.26
C ALA A 101 -12.69 -2.83 14.79
N GLU A 102 -12.76 -4.15 14.57
CA GLU A 102 -14.00 -4.87 14.26
C GLU A 102 -14.99 -4.80 15.43
N ALA A 103 -14.49 -4.96 16.66
CA ALA A 103 -15.31 -4.83 17.87
C ALA A 103 -15.89 -3.42 18.01
N ARG A 104 -15.07 -2.38 17.83
CA ARG A 104 -15.54 -0.99 17.89
C ARG A 104 -16.56 -0.65 16.81
N ARG A 105 -16.43 -1.24 15.62
CA ARG A 105 -17.36 -1.02 14.50
C ARG A 105 -18.81 -1.44 14.83
N GLN A 106 -18.98 -2.37 15.77
CA GLN A 106 -20.31 -2.84 16.20
C GLN A 106 -20.97 -1.89 17.24
N GLU A 107 -20.22 -0.92 17.76
CA GLU A 107 -20.74 0.07 18.70
C GLU A 107 -21.45 1.22 17.96
N LYS A 108 -22.30 1.97 18.68
CA LYS A 108 -22.84 3.22 18.13
C LYS A 108 -21.77 4.30 18.19
N LEU A 109 -21.12 4.52 17.06
CA LEU A 109 -20.09 5.53 16.88
C LEU A 109 -20.70 6.78 16.23
N SER A 110 -20.12 7.95 16.53
CA SER A 110 -20.32 9.12 15.66
C SER A 110 -19.69 8.89 14.27
N ASP A 111 -20.09 9.68 13.28
CA ASP A 111 -19.57 9.55 11.91
C ASP A 111 -18.04 9.67 11.84
N GLU A 112 -17.44 10.55 12.65
CA GLU A 112 -15.98 10.72 12.74
C GLU A 112 -15.29 9.52 13.36
N GLU A 113 -15.86 8.94 14.41
CA GLU A 113 -15.30 7.77 15.08
C GLU A 113 -15.42 6.51 14.21
N ALA A 114 -16.54 6.37 13.49
CA ALA A 114 -16.74 5.30 12.52
C ALA A 114 -15.66 5.36 11.42
N ALA A 115 -15.40 6.54 10.85
CA ALA A 115 -14.37 6.72 9.83
C ALA A 115 -12.96 6.31 10.32
N ARG A 116 -12.60 6.67 11.56
CA ARG A 116 -11.31 6.27 12.16
C ARG A 116 -11.20 4.77 12.37
N VAL A 117 -12.30 4.13 12.77
CA VAL A 117 -12.35 2.67 12.98
C VAL A 117 -12.22 1.93 11.64
N GLU A 118 -12.90 2.40 10.60
CA GLU A 118 -12.78 1.84 9.24
C GLU A 118 -11.36 1.99 8.68
N ALA A 119 -10.73 3.17 8.84
CA ALA A 119 -9.35 3.37 8.42
C ALA A 119 -8.37 2.43 9.16
N ALA A 120 -8.55 2.25 10.47
CA ALA A 120 -7.75 1.32 11.25
C ALA A 120 -7.94 -0.13 10.81
N LEU A 121 -9.18 -0.53 10.47
CA LEU A 121 -9.48 -1.84 9.90
C LEU A 121 -8.80 -2.07 8.56
N ALA A 122 -8.88 -1.08 7.67
CA ALA A 122 -8.30 -1.17 6.34
C ALA A 122 -6.78 -1.34 6.41
N ARG A 123 -6.10 -0.57 7.26
CA ARG A 123 -4.65 -0.69 7.49
C ARG A 123 -4.26 -2.07 8.02
N ALA A 124 -4.94 -2.56 9.06
CA ALA A 124 -4.65 -3.87 9.65
C ALA A 124 -4.88 -5.02 8.65
N THR A 125 -5.94 -4.93 7.85
CA THR A 125 -6.27 -5.92 6.83
C THR A 125 -5.23 -5.92 5.71
N ALA A 126 -4.77 -4.75 5.27
CA ALA A 126 -3.70 -4.63 4.27
C ALA A 126 -2.41 -5.30 4.73
N GLN A 127 -1.99 -5.06 5.99
CA GLN A 127 -0.81 -5.71 6.58
C GLN A 127 -0.94 -7.25 6.59
N LEU A 128 -2.07 -7.77 7.06
CA LEU A 128 -2.30 -9.23 7.12
C LEU A 128 -2.30 -9.87 5.72
N LYS A 129 -2.89 -9.21 4.72
CA LYS A 129 -2.91 -9.72 3.33
C LYS A 129 -1.49 -9.89 2.78
N VAL A 130 -0.64 -8.88 2.97
CA VAL A 130 0.75 -8.89 2.51
C VAL A 130 1.56 -9.98 3.22
N LYS A 131 1.43 -10.09 4.56
CA LYS A 131 2.18 -11.10 5.33
C LYS A 131 1.81 -12.53 4.94
N ARG A 132 0.53 -12.79 4.70
CA ARG A 132 0.04 -14.11 4.28
C ARG A 132 0.50 -14.49 2.87
N ARG A 133 0.60 -13.52 1.96
CA ARG A 133 1.11 -13.74 0.59
C ARG A 133 2.58 -14.14 0.58
N GLN A 134 3.40 -13.56 1.46
CA GLN A 134 4.82 -13.92 1.58
C GLN A 134 5.04 -15.40 1.97
N ARG A 135 4.07 -16.04 2.62
CA ARG A 135 4.16 -17.44 3.08
C ARG A 135 3.67 -18.46 2.04
N SER A 136 2.97 -18.01 0.98
CA SER A 136 2.44 -18.86 -0.11
C SER A 136 3.46 -19.01 -1.23
#